data_AF-A0A6N8JPT4-F1
#
_entry.id   AF-A0A6N8JPT4-F1
#
_cell.length_a   1.000
_cell.length_b   1.000
_cell.length_c   1.000
_cell.angle_alpha   90.00
_cell.angle_beta   90.00
_cell.angle_gamma   90.00
#
_symmetry.space_group_name_H-M   'P 1'
#
loop_
_entity.id
_entity.type
_entity.pdbx_description
1 polymer ?
#
loop_
_entity_poly.entity_id
_entity_poly.type
_entity_poly.pdbx_seq_one_letter_code
_entity_poly.pdbx_strand_id
1 'polypeptide(L)'
;MANYKVVFRSDNQSTPGAPGWEPGCPLLINTVQVSRNTETGQCYLQLNLSNISGEIVGGCQLEATVTYADGSTESVEPRLLDADIRPGDIYRPNPVLLRGSEIAEATARVRATSQASGPWRSTGTGNAIPAGAPLGLEEAAAAERALILTAMGKRPEAYSRRLIEEEGWWICPCGAPNVGRAACHRCAMARNTLRQLEDEDYLHAKTEKRHAAEKARRRKRRSIIVILIAIIVAVLSMGLLNEFAIQPELQRRAAEQAALEAAEQEAQAEAEEQAAIESANGLFSSGNYEQAAASYEELGMTDQALESMYLYVQENLDRENETTRFFLEELVKLNYKDSSSIESTLYAVSFDFSLCDMLDYFDAGQTWMPNSESVRNERRGGAALLVRAQGGKPGATYRLSIDWEAVVSKSQTTYEGYVFKRDSHDSLEVPADGTIAYSSPDEGSYYRDAWRVTVTNPENAEVLFSREIQKRSA
;
A
#
# COMPACT_ATOMS: atom_id res chain seq x y z
N MET A 1 35.24 -2.56 1.10
CA MET A 1 34.00 -2.33 0.33
C MET A 1 34.43 -1.73 -0.98
N ALA A 2 34.14 -2.39 -2.12
CA ALA A 2 34.51 -1.83 -3.41
C ALA A 2 33.78 -0.50 -3.65
N ASN A 3 34.53 0.54 -4.00
CA ASN A 3 33.97 1.85 -4.34
C ASN A 3 33.57 1.88 -5.82
N TYR A 4 32.34 2.32 -6.11
CA TYR A 4 31.83 2.45 -7.46
C TYR A 4 31.54 3.92 -7.79
N LYS A 5 31.91 4.33 -9.00
CA LYS A 5 31.63 5.67 -9.54
C LYS A 5 30.75 5.54 -10.78
N VAL A 6 29.64 6.27 -10.84
CA VAL A 6 28.82 6.37 -12.04
C VAL A 6 29.60 7.18 -13.09
N VAL A 7 29.83 6.58 -14.27
CA VAL A 7 30.57 7.19 -15.38
C VAL A 7 29.67 7.57 -16.56
N PHE A 8 28.50 6.94 -16.66
CA PHE A 8 27.47 7.28 -17.63
C PHE A 8 26.10 7.09 -17.01
N ARG A 9 25.15 7.97 -17.34
CA ARG A 9 23.74 7.82 -16.97
C ARG A 9 22.85 8.50 -18.00
N SER A 10 21.83 7.79 -18.45
CA SER A 10 20.74 8.30 -19.28
C SER A 10 19.42 7.91 -18.62
N ASP A 11 18.55 8.90 -18.38
CA ASP A 11 17.23 8.71 -17.82
C ASP A 11 16.17 8.93 -18.92
N ASN A 12 14.96 8.38 -18.72
CA ASN A 12 13.86 8.46 -19.70
C ASN A 12 13.21 9.85 -19.87
N GLN A 13 13.88 10.91 -19.42
CA GLN A 13 13.44 12.27 -19.67
C GLN A 13 13.75 12.60 -21.13
N SER A 14 12.88 13.36 -21.80
CA SER A 14 12.89 13.59 -23.27
C SER A 14 14.12 14.35 -23.79
N THR A 15 15.32 13.76 -23.66
CA THR A 15 16.61 14.26 -24.15
C THR A 15 17.18 13.32 -25.20
N PRO A 16 18.00 13.82 -26.14
CA PRO A 16 18.77 12.96 -27.05
C PRO A 16 19.57 11.93 -26.25
N GLY A 17 19.48 10.64 -26.62
CA GLY A 17 20.13 9.54 -25.90
C GLY A 17 19.30 8.90 -24.77
N ALA A 18 18.08 9.38 -24.51
CA ALA A 18 17.14 8.69 -23.64
C ALA A 18 16.78 7.30 -24.21
N PRO A 19 16.58 6.26 -23.37
CA PRO A 19 16.27 4.91 -23.83
C PRO A 19 14.95 4.81 -24.62
N GLY A 20 14.11 5.84 -24.56
CA GLY A 20 12.84 5.92 -25.29
C GLY A 20 11.83 4.88 -24.83
N TRP A 21 10.69 4.86 -25.51
CA TRP A 21 9.63 3.87 -25.35
C TRP A 21 9.01 3.57 -26.72
N GLU A 22 8.76 2.30 -27.00
CA GLU A 22 8.02 1.87 -28.18
C GLU A 22 6.54 1.75 -27.82
N PRO A 23 5.61 2.33 -28.61
CA PRO A 23 4.17 2.18 -28.40
C PRO A 23 3.74 0.73 -28.14
N GLY A 24 2.99 0.54 -27.05
CA GLY A 24 2.53 -0.78 -26.63
C GLY A 24 3.55 -1.62 -25.86
N CYS A 25 4.81 -1.19 -25.71
CA CYS A 25 5.81 -1.92 -24.92
C CYS A 25 5.41 -1.98 -23.43
N PRO A 26 5.25 -3.17 -22.83
CA PRO A 26 4.81 -3.33 -21.43
C PRO A 26 5.80 -2.81 -20.39
N LEU A 27 7.07 -2.68 -20.76
CA LEU A 27 8.15 -2.22 -19.89
C LEU A 27 8.63 -0.83 -20.30
N LEU A 28 8.91 0.01 -19.32
CA LEU A 28 9.58 1.29 -19.49
C LEU A 28 11.00 1.20 -18.92
N ILE A 29 12.01 1.52 -19.72
CA ILE A 29 13.39 1.67 -19.23
C ILE A 29 13.48 3.05 -18.60
N ASN A 30 13.57 3.11 -17.27
CA ASN A 30 13.68 4.37 -16.52
C ASN A 30 15.08 4.96 -16.60
N THR A 31 16.09 4.11 -16.50
CA THR A 31 17.50 4.52 -16.44
C THR A 31 18.39 3.47 -17.10
N VAL A 32 19.36 3.96 -17.87
CA VAL A 32 20.54 3.23 -18.34
C VAL A 32 21.76 3.85 -17.65
N GLN A 33 22.49 3.07 -16.87
CA GLN A 33 23.62 3.56 -16.08
C GLN A 33 24.84 2.67 -16.27
N VAL A 34 26.04 3.26 -16.35
CA VAL A 34 27.29 2.52 -16.26
C VAL A 34 28.08 2.98 -15.04
N SER A 35 28.46 2.02 -14.21
CA SER A 35 29.25 2.24 -13.00
C SER A 35 30.63 1.59 -13.13
N ARG A 36 31.68 2.33 -12.79
CA ARG A 36 33.07 1.87 -12.79
C ARG A 36 33.50 1.52 -11.36
N ASN A 37 34.03 0.32 -11.14
CA ASN A 37 34.75 0.00 -9.92
C ASN A 37 36.06 0.79 -9.89
N THR A 38 36.27 1.62 -8.87
CA THR A 38 37.42 2.53 -8.81
C THR A 38 38.74 1.84 -8.49
N GLU A 39 38.70 0.62 -7.95
CA GLU A 39 39.89 -0.17 -7.62
C GLU A 39 40.35 -1.00 -8.82
N THR A 40 39.42 -1.61 -9.54
CA THR A 40 39.74 -2.52 -10.66
C THR A 40 39.61 -1.90 -12.04
N GLY A 41 38.93 -0.75 -12.16
CA GLY A 41 38.62 -0.11 -13.43
C GLY A 41 37.50 -0.78 -14.24
N GLN A 42 36.95 -1.91 -13.77
CA GLN A 42 35.89 -2.65 -14.44
C GLN A 42 34.58 -1.84 -14.48
N CYS A 43 33.90 -1.84 -15.63
CA CYS A 43 32.63 -1.15 -15.82
C CYS A 43 31.45 -2.12 -15.88
N TYR A 44 30.33 -1.72 -15.30
CA TYR A 44 29.12 -2.52 -15.21
C TYR A 44 27.92 -1.72 -15.72
N LEU A 45 27.23 -2.27 -16.72
CA LEU A 45 25.95 -1.76 -17.22
C LEU A 45 24.83 -2.15 -16.26
N GLN A 46 24.00 -1.18 -15.88
CA GLN A 46 22.89 -1.32 -14.96
C GLN A 46 21.63 -0.72 -15.58
N LEU A 47 20.53 -1.45 -15.51
CA LEU A 47 19.24 -1.03 -16.05
C LEU A 47 18.22 -0.92 -14.92
N ASN A 48 17.29 0.02 -15.08
CA ASN A 48 16.15 0.18 -14.17
C ASN A 48 14.87 0.18 -15.01
N LEU A 49 13.98 -0.78 -14.77
CA LEU A 49 12.77 -1.01 -15.57
C LEU A 49 11.53 -0.79 -14.70
N SER A 50 10.43 -0.34 -15.30
CA SER A 50 9.10 -0.35 -14.68
C SER A 50 8.13 -1.15 -15.54
N ASN A 51 7.30 -1.98 -14.91
CA ASN A 51 6.16 -2.57 -15.57
C ASN A 51 4.98 -1.58 -15.63
N ILE A 52 4.78 -1.00 -16.81
CA ILE A 52 3.70 -0.04 -17.09
C ILE A 52 2.43 -0.71 -17.63
N SER A 53 2.42 -2.04 -17.68
CA SER A 53 1.26 -2.81 -18.11
C SER A 53 0.32 -3.19 -16.97
N GLY A 54 -0.83 -3.78 -17.31
CA GLY A 54 -1.80 -4.33 -16.36
C GLY A 54 -1.55 -5.78 -15.96
N GLU A 55 -0.53 -6.43 -16.53
CA GLU A 55 -0.25 -7.86 -16.32
C GLU A 55 1.17 -8.08 -15.79
N ILE A 56 1.41 -9.24 -15.19
CA ILE A 56 2.77 -9.66 -14.81
C ILE A 56 3.59 -9.87 -16.09
N VAL A 57 4.78 -9.30 -16.13
CA VAL A 57 5.78 -9.61 -17.18
C VAL A 57 6.65 -10.74 -16.66
N GLY A 58 6.38 -11.96 -17.11
CA GLY A 58 7.07 -13.17 -16.65
C GLY A 58 8.55 -13.19 -17.04
N GLY A 59 8.88 -12.67 -18.23
CA GLY A 59 10.24 -12.54 -18.71
C GLY A 59 10.38 -11.49 -19.82
N CYS A 60 11.62 -11.07 -20.08
CA CYS A 60 11.92 -10.14 -21.16
C CYS A 60 13.30 -10.33 -21.77
N GLN A 61 13.43 -9.89 -23.01
CA GLN A 61 14.70 -9.79 -23.73
C GLN A 61 15.03 -8.31 -23.93
N LEU A 62 16.22 -7.93 -23.49
CA LEU A 62 16.75 -6.58 -23.61
C LEU A 62 17.90 -6.60 -24.61
N GLU A 63 18.15 -5.47 -25.25
CA GLU A 63 19.34 -5.24 -26.07
C GLU A 63 19.89 -3.87 -25.68
N ALA A 64 21.16 -3.82 -25.32
CA ALA A 64 21.88 -2.60 -24.99
C ALA A 64 23.13 -2.48 -25.84
N THR A 65 23.35 -1.29 -26.39
CA THR A 65 24.53 -0.97 -27.19
C THR A 65 25.33 0.07 -26.44
N VAL A 66 26.59 -0.24 -26.19
CA VAL A 66 27.57 0.64 -25.55
C VAL A 66 28.60 1.07 -26.59
N THR A 67 28.79 2.37 -26.74
CA THR A 67 29.83 2.97 -27.59
C THR A 67 30.94 3.50 -26.68
N TYR A 68 32.17 3.09 -26.95
CA TYR A 68 33.36 3.51 -26.22
C TYR A 68 33.97 4.78 -26.83
N ALA A 69 34.83 5.45 -26.07
CA ALA A 69 35.49 6.69 -26.50
C ALA A 69 36.38 6.52 -27.75
N ASP A 70 36.83 5.31 -28.06
CA ASP A 70 37.59 4.98 -29.27
C ASP A 70 36.70 4.70 -30.50
N GLY A 71 35.38 4.80 -30.34
CA GLY A 71 34.37 4.54 -31.37
C GLY A 71 34.01 3.06 -31.55
N SER A 72 34.65 2.14 -30.82
CA SER A 72 34.24 0.74 -30.80
C SER A 72 32.91 0.56 -30.08
N THR A 73 32.18 -0.50 -30.42
CA THR A 73 30.86 -0.79 -29.83
C THR A 73 30.79 -2.20 -29.25
N GLU A 74 30.02 -2.34 -28.18
CA GLU A 74 29.67 -3.63 -27.57
C GLU A 74 28.15 -3.74 -27.46
N SER A 75 27.61 -4.88 -27.91
CA SER A 75 26.19 -5.23 -27.74
C SER A 75 26.05 -6.23 -26.60
N VAL A 76 25.08 -5.96 -25.72
CA VAL A 76 24.74 -6.79 -24.57
C VAL A 76 23.27 -7.15 -24.67
N GLU A 77 22.95 -8.45 -24.58
CA GLU A 77 21.58 -8.96 -24.72
C GLU A 77 21.11 -9.71 -23.46
N PRO A 78 20.77 -9.00 -22.36
CA PRO A 78 20.25 -9.64 -21.16
C PRO A 78 18.92 -10.34 -21.45
N ARG A 79 18.85 -11.63 -21.11
CA ARG A 79 17.63 -12.41 -21.18
C ARG A 79 17.17 -12.80 -19.77
N LEU A 80 16.01 -12.29 -19.39
CA LEU A 80 15.41 -12.48 -18.07
C LEU A 80 14.23 -13.42 -18.23
N LEU A 81 14.40 -14.69 -17.86
CA LEU A 81 13.39 -15.72 -18.09
C LEU A 81 12.32 -15.73 -16.99
N ASP A 82 12.73 -15.48 -15.74
CA ASP A 82 11.88 -15.53 -14.54
C ASP A 82 11.91 -14.16 -13.83
N ALA A 83 11.57 -13.10 -14.58
CA ALA A 83 11.58 -11.74 -14.07
C ALA A 83 10.37 -11.45 -13.18
N ASP A 84 9.21 -12.05 -13.47
CA ASP A 84 7.93 -11.95 -12.76
C ASP A 84 7.61 -10.53 -12.22
N ILE A 85 7.77 -9.53 -13.10
CA ILE A 85 7.63 -8.13 -12.73
C ILE A 85 6.14 -7.79 -12.63
N ARG A 86 5.63 -7.49 -11.43
CA ARG A 86 4.19 -7.20 -11.23
C ARG A 86 3.81 -5.82 -11.77
N PRO A 87 2.52 -5.58 -12.10
CA PRO A 87 2.04 -4.29 -12.58
C PRO A 87 2.42 -3.12 -11.64
N GLY A 88 3.15 -2.13 -12.16
CA GLY A 88 3.60 -0.96 -11.40
C GLY A 88 4.95 -1.15 -10.68
N ASP A 89 5.48 -2.37 -10.60
CA ASP A 89 6.75 -2.62 -9.92
C ASP A 89 7.95 -2.13 -10.73
N ILE A 90 9.01 -1.87 -9.99
CA ILE A 90 10.34 -1.54 -10.51
C ILE A 90 11.21 -2.79 -10.46
N TYR A 91 11.89 -3.09 -11.56
CA TYR A 91 12.81 -4.21 -11.65
C TYR A 91 14.21 -3.75 -12.06
N ARG A 92 15.23 -4.31 -11.40
CA ARG A 92 16.64 -4.00 -11.65
C ARG A 92 17.37 -5.30 -12.02
N PRO A 93 17.62 -5.55 -13.32
CA PRO A 93 18.41 -6.70 -13.74
C PRO A 93 19.81 -6.69 -13.13
N ASN A 94 20.44 -7.87 -13.01
CA ASN A 94 21.81 -7.98 -12.54
C ASN A 94 22.76 -7.13 -13.42
N PRO A 95 23.73 -6.42 -12.82
CA PRO A 95 24.70 -5.64 -13.59
C PRO A 95 25.50 -6.51 -14.56
N VAL A 96 25.71 -6.02 -15.78
CA VAL A 96 26.48 -6.74 -16.80
C VAL A 96 27.87 -6.15 -16.93
N LEU A 97 28.91 -6.98 -16.80
CA LEU A 97 30.30 -6.58 -16.99
C LEU A 97 30.54 -6.18 -18.46
N LEU A 98 31.14 -5.02 -18.66
CA LEU A 98 31.54 -4.48 -19.96
C LEU A 98 33.03 -4.74 -20.23
N ARG A 99 33.41 -4.86 -21.51
CA ARG A 99 34.81 -5.09 -21.91
C ARG A 99 35.67 -3.83 -21.82
N GLY A 100 35.11 -2.68 -22.13
CA GLY A 100 35.79 -1.39 -22.10
C GLY A 100 35.46 -0.58 -20.84
N SER A 101 36.28 0.44 -20.57
CA SER A 101 36.16 1.29 -19.39
C SER A 101 35.74 2.73 -19.70
N GLU A 102 36.10 3.26 -20.88
CA GLU A 102 35.82 4.65 -21.28
C GLU A 102 34.55 4.74 -22.13
N ILE A 103 33.42 5.03 -21.49
CA ILE A 103 32.08 5.03 -22.08
C ILE A 103 31.80 6.39 -22.73
N ALA A 104 31.45 6.41 -24.01
CA ALA A 104 30.96 7.60 -24.71
C ALA A 104 29.42 7.67 -24.68
N GLU A 105 28.76 6.55 -24.95
CA GLU A 105 27.30 6.46 -24.99
C GLU A 105 26.84 5.05 -24.61
N ALA A 106 25.67 4.93 -23.98
CA ALA A 106 24.99 3.65 -23.81
C ALA A 106 23.49 3.82 -24.04
N THR A 107 22.92 2.95 -24.86
CA THR A 107 21.48 2.90 -25.16
C THR A 107 20.95 1.50 -24.86
N ALA A 108 19.65 1.40 -24.54
CA ALA A 108 19.01 0.11 -24.31
C ALA A 108 17.57 0.14 -24.82
N ARG A 109 17.08 -1.01 -25.27
CA ARG A 109 15.68 -1.22 -25.68
C ARG A 109 15.17 -2.59 -25.25
N VAL A 110 13.85 -2.70 -25.18
CA VAL A 110 13.14 -3.97 -24.96
C VAL A 110 12.88 -4.61 -26.32
N ARG A 111 13.28 -5.87 -26.50
CA ARG A 111 13.04 -6.63 -27.75
C ARG A 111 11.77 -7.45 -27.70
N ALA A 112 11.50 -8.06 -26.55
CA ALA A 112 10.32 -8.88 -26.33
C ALA A 112 9.99 -9.00 -24.84
N THR A 113 8.72 -9.25 -24.53
CA THR A 113 8.24 -9.60 -23.19
C THR A 113 7.27 -10.78 -23.27
N SER A 114 7.14 -11.55 -22.18
CA SER A 114 6.09 -12.56 -22.02
C SER A 114 5.05 -12.08 -21.00
N GLN A 115 3.78 -12.20 -21.36
CA GLN A 115 2.62 -11.89 -20.53
C GLN A 115 1.54 -12.96 -20.72
N ALA A 116 0.53 -12.99 -19.86
CA ALA A 116 -0.54 -13.99 -19.93
C ALA A 116 -1.42 -13.79 -21.19
N SER A 117 -1.66 -12.54 -21.58
CA SER A 117 -2.39 -12.20 -22.82
C SER A 117 -1.63 -12.56 -24.11
N GLY A 118 -0.34 -12.91 -24.00
CA GLY A 118 0.53 -13.19 -25.13
C GLY A 118 1.81 -12.35 -25.12
N PRO A 119 2.80 -12.69 -25.96
CA PRO A 119 4.06 -11.97 -26.00
C PRO A 119 3.94 -10.64 -26.73
N TRP A 120 4.59 -9.61 -26.20
CA TRP A 120 4.87 -8.38 -26.97
C TRP A 120 6.24 -8.49 -27.65
N ARG A 121 6.36 -7.98 -28.87
CA ARG A 121 7.62 -7.95 -29.64
C ARG A 121 7.83 -6.58 -30.26
N SER A 122 9.05 -6.09 -30.15
CA SER A 122 9.47 -4.84 -30.78
C SER A 122 9.37 -4.93 -32.30
N THR A 123 8.79 -3.90 -32.89
CA THR A 123 8.63 -3.69 -34.33
C THR A 123 9.55 -2.61 -34.87
N GLY A 124 10.22 -1.85 -34.00
CA GLY A 124 11.09 -0.75 -34.39
C GLY A 124 12.05 -0.29 -33.30
N THR A 125 12.24 1.02 -33.23
CA THR A 125 13.05 1.68 -32.20
C THR A 125 12.15 2.48 -31.27
N GLY A 126 12.48 2.48 -29.99
CA GLY A 126 11.82 3.36 -29.02
C GLY A 126 12.06 4.82 -29.37
N ASN A 127 11.02 5.64 -29.20
CA ASN A 127 11.09 7.08 -29.39
C ASN A 127 10.78 7.80 -28.07
N ALA A 128 10.93 9.12 -28.03
CA ALA A 128 10.42 9.89 -26.89
C ALA A 128 8.93 9.62 -26.67
N ILE A 129 8.51 9.52 -25.41
CA ILE A 129 7.10 9.33 -25.07
C ILE A 129 6.30 10.54 -25.59
N PRO A 130 5.25 10.33 -26.41
CA PRO A 130 4.43 11.41 -26.92
C PRO A 130 3.80 12.25 -25.79
N ALA A 131 3.93 13.59 -25.85
CA ALA A 131 3.49 14.48 -24.78
C ALA A 131 2.00 14.89 -24.83
N GLY A 132 1.26 14.51 -25.88
CA GLY A 132 -0.12 14.94 -26.11
C GLY A 132 -0.23 16.37 -26.63
N ALA A 133 -1.31 16.63 -27.37
CA ALA A 133 -1.69 18.00 -27.74
C ALA A 133 -2.14 18.77 -26.49
N PRO A 134 -2.00 20.11 -26.44
CA PRO A 134 -2.63 20.92 -25.40
C PRO A 134 -4.14 20.68 -25.35
N LEU A 135 -4.70 20.57 -24.15
CA LEU A 135 -6.13 20.44 -23.96
C LEU A 135 -6.78 21.83 -24.01
N GLY A 136 -7.40 22.16 -25.14
CA GLY A 136 -8.25 23.33 -25.28
C GLY A 136 -9.67 23.00 -24.83
N LEU A 137 -10.11 23.63 -23.73
CA LEU A 137 -11.48 23.62 -23.23
C LEU A 137 -12.00 25.06 -23.16
N GLU A 138 -13.31 25.26 -23.26
CA GLU A 138 -13.95 26.53 -22.91
C GLU A 138 -13.62 26.93 -21.47
N GLU A 139 -13.50 28.24 -21.20
CA GLU A 139 -13.12 28.80 -19.90
C GLU A 139 -13.94 28.22 -18.72
N ALA A 140 -15.26 28.11 -18.86
CA ALA A 140 -16.13 27.55 -17.82
C ALA A 140 -15.86 26.05 -17.59
N ALA A 141 -15.66 25.27 -18.65
CA ALA A 141 -15.32 23.85 -18.56
C ALA A 141 -13.92 23.63 -17.97
N ALA A 142 -12.95 24.47 -18.36
CA ALA A 142 -11.59 24.46 -17.81
C ALA A 142 -11.58 24.75 -16.30
N ALA A 143 -12.37 25.73 -15.85
CA ALA A 143 -12.52 26.05 -14.43
C ALA A 143 -13.13 24.89 -13.64
N GLU A 144 -14.20 24.28 -14.16
CA GLU A 144 -14.82 23.11 -13.50
C GLU A 144 -13.86 21.92 -13.42
N ARG A 145 -13.14 21.65 -14.50
CA ARG A 145 -12.13 20.60 -14.55
C ARG A 145 -11.03 20.84 -13.51
N ALA A 146 -10.54 22.08 -13.39
CA ALA A 146 -9.53 22.43 -12.40
C ALA A 146 -10.01 22.18 -10.97
N LEU A 147 -11.28 22.51 -10.67
CA LEU A 147 -11.90 22.20 -9.38
C LEU A 147 -11.97 20.69 -9.12
N ILE A 148 -12.41 19.90 -10.10
CA ILE A 148 -12.49 18.43 -9.95
C ILE A 148 -11.09 17.83 -9.72
N LEU A 149 -10.09 18.25 -10.49
CA LEU A 149 -8.71 17.80 -10.31
C LEU A 149 -8.16 18.17 -8.93
N THR A 150 -8.45 19.37 -8.45
CA THR A 150 -8.02 19.85 -7.12
C THR A 150 -8.69 19.06 -6.00
N ALA A 151 -9.99 18.77 -6.11
CA ALA A 151 -10.72 17.92 -5.18
C ALA A 151 -10.17 16.48 -5.13
N MET A 152 -9.55 16.00 -6.22
CA MET A 152 -8.84 14.72 -6.28
C MET A 152 -7.37 14.81 -5.79
N GLY A 153 -6.96 15.92 -5.19
CA GLY A 153 -5.60 16.15 -4.72
C GLY A 153 -4.56 16.31 -5.84
N LYS A 154 -4.99 16.69 -7.05
CA LYS A 154 -4.11 16.85 -8.22
C LYS A 154 -3.87 18.34 -8.51
N ARG A 155 -2.71 18.63 -9.11
CA ARG A 155 -2.36 19.97 -9.61
C ARG A 155 -2.85 20.11 -11.06
N PRO A 156 -3.83 20.99 -11.37
CA PRO A 156 -4.42 21.08 -12.71
C PRO A 156 -3.40 21.30 -13.83
N GLU A 157 -2.32 22.03 -13.57
CA GLU A 157 -1.26 22.37 -14.53
C GLU A 157 -0.52 21.13 -15.03
N ALA A 158 -0.39 20.11 -14.18
CA ALA A 158 0.22 18.82 -14.51
C ALA A 158 -0.65 17.95 -15.44
N TYR A 159 -1.87 18.40 -15.76
CA TYR A 159 -2.83 17.71 -16.63
C TYR A 159 -3.30 18.64 -17.76
N SER A 160 -2.42 19.50 -18.27
CA SER A 160 -2.70 20.47 -19.34
C SER A 160 -2.73 19.88 -20.76
N ARG A 161 -2.44 18.59 -20.89
CA ARG A 161 -2.37 17.85 -22.16
C ARG A 161 -3.56 16.91 -22.31
N ARG A 162 -3.91 16.60 -23.56
CA ARG A 162 -4.91 15.58 -23.88
C ARG A 162 -4.40 14.18 -23.60
N LEU A 163 -5.30 13.33 -23.16
CA LEU A 163 -5.18 11.88 -23.13
C LEU A 163 -4.95 11.40 -24.56
N ILE A 164 -3.86 10.67 -24.78
CA ILE A 164 -3.65 9.94 -26.04
C ILE A 164 -4.17 8.53 -25.84
N GLU A 165 -5.06 8.08 -26.71
CA GLU A 165 -5.57 6.72 -26.71
C GLU A 165 -5.35 6.07 -28.05
N GLU A 166 -4.76 4.88 -28.01
CA GLU A 166 -4.54 4.03 -29.17
C GLU A 166 -4.95 2.60 -28.81
N GLU A 167 -4.92 1.71 -29.79
CA GLU A 167 -5.24 0.31 -29.54
C GLU A 167 -4.22 -0.34 -28.58
N GLY A 168 -4.71 -0.82 -27.43
CA GLY A 168 -3.90 -1.54 -26.43
C GLY A 168 -3.07 -0.67 -25.48
N TRP A 169 -2.89 0.63 -25.75
CA TRP A 169 -2.11 1.53 -24.88
C TRP A 169 -2.64 2.97 -24.88
N TRP A 170 -2.26 3.74 -23.87
CA TRP A 170 -2.67 5.14 -23.73
C TRP A 170 -1.65 5.94 -22.91
N ILE A 171 -1.58 7.25 -23.11
CA ILE A 171 -0.70 8.16 -22.36
C ILE A 171 -1.57 9.09 -21.53
N CYS A 172 -1.39 9.01 -20.21
CA CYS A 172 -2.08 9.87 -19.27
C CYS A 172 -1.64 11.33 -19.47
N PRO A 173 -2.53 12.33 -19.26
CA PRO A 173 -2.15 13.73 -19.26
C PRO A 173 -0.98 14.09 -18.31
N CYS A 174 -0.70 13.26 -17.29
CA CYS A 174 0.50 13.40 -16.46
C CYS A 174 1.82 12.96 -17.15
N GLY A 175 1.77 12.58 -18.43
CA GLY A 175 2.90 12.14 -19.25
C GLY A 175 3.29 10.65 -19.09
N ALA A 176 2.50 9.85 -18.38
CA ALA A 176 2.84 8.44 -18.13
C ALA A 176 2.19 7.52 -19.18
N PRO A 177 2.96 6.67 -19.88
CA PRO A 177 2.41 5.65 -20.78
C PRO A 177 1.84 4.47 -19.98
N ASN A 178 0.79 3.83 -20.50
CA ASN A 178 0.12 2.70 -19.87
C ASN A 178 -0.30 1.68 -20.94
N VAL A 179 -0.08 0.40 -20.68
CA VAL A 179 -0.41 -0.69 -21.62
C VAL A 179 -1.45 -1.62 -20.99
N GLY A 180 -2.63 -1.75 -21.61
CA GLY A 180 -3.68 -2.64 -21.09
C GLY A 180 -4.21 -2.30 -19.69
N ARG A 181 -3.96 -1.09 -19.14
CA ARG A 181 -4.42 -0.69 -17.80
C ARG A 181 -5.71 0.12 -17.83
N ALA A 182 -6.57 -0.09 -16.83
CA ALA A 182 -7.76 0.73 -16.60
C ALA A 182 -7.44 2.06 -15.89
N ALA A 183 -6.30 2.16 -15.19
CA ALA A 183 -5.85 3.34 -14.47
C ALA A 183 -4.35 3.60 -14.67
N CYS A 184 -3.94 4.86 -14.55
CA CYS A 184 -2.56 5.28 -14.75
C CYS A 184 -1.65 4.67 -13.69
N HIS A 185 -0.57 3.99 -14.09
CA HIS A 185 0.39 3.38 -13.16
C HIS A 185 1.09 4.42 -12.27
N ARG A 186 1.19 5.68 -12.71
CA ARG A 186 1.92 6.75 -12.01
C ARG A 186 1.03 7.59 -11.10
N CYS A 187 -0.11 8.06 -11.59
CA CYS A 187 -0.97 8.99 -10.84
C CYS A 187 -2.27 8.37 -10.32
N ALA A 188 -2.49 7.08 -10.59
CA ALA A 188 -3.66 6.28 -10.25
C ALA A 188 -4.99 6.78 -10.85
N MET A 189 -4.99 7.80 -11.73
CA MET A 189 -6.21 8.27 -12.37
C MET A 189 -6.79 7.22 -13.32
N ALA A 190 -8.07 6.91 -13.14
CA ALA A 190 -8.79 5.99 -14.02
C ALA A 190 -8.92 6.59 -15.43
N ARG A 191 -8.73 5.75 -16.45
CA ARG A 191 -8.80 6.14 -17.86
C ARG A 191 -10.15 6.75 -18.21
N ASN A 192 -11.24 6.19 -17.70
CA ASN A 192 -12.59 6.71 -17.94
C ASN A 192 -12.81 8.08 -17.28
N THR A 193 -12.24 8.31 -16.10
CA THR A 193 -12.29 9.63 -15.46
C THR A 193 -11.54 10.66 -16.30
N LEU A 194 -10.37 10.30 -16.85
CA LEU A 194 -9.63 11.20 -17.76
C LEU A 194 -10.45 11.59 -18.99
N ARG A 195 -11.15 10.64 -19.61
CA ARG A 195 -12.05 10.91 -20.75
C ARG A 195 -13.14 11.91 -20.37
N GLN A 196 -13.80 11.71 -19.23
CA GLN A 196 -14.84 12.62 -18.74
C GLN A 196 -14.29 14.02 -18.45
N LEU A 197 -13.04 14.12 -17.97
CA LEU A 197 -12.38 15.40 -17.72
C LEU A 197 -11.88 16.11 -19.00
N GLU A 198 -12.08 15.51 -20.18
CA GLU A 198 -11.85 16.16 -21.49
C GLU A 198 -13.15 16.41 -22.26
N ASP A 199 -14.28 15.94 -21.72
CA ASP A 199 -15.61 16.08 -22.29
C ASP A 199 -16.29 17.35 -21.77
N GLU A 200 -16.44 18.35 -22.65
CA GLU A 200 -17.08 19.62 -22.30
C GLU A 200 -18.53 19.44 -21.86
N ASP A 201 -19.30 18.55 -22.50
CA ASP A 201 -20.71 18.34 -22.14
C ASP A 201 -20.82 17.79 -20.71
N TYR A 202 -19.93 16.87 -20.35
CA TYR A 202 -19.84 16.36 -18.98
C TYR A 202 -19.51 17.48 -17.97
N LEU A 203 -18.53 18.33 -18.30
CA LEU A 203 -18.09 19.43 -17.44
C LEU A 203 -19.18 20.50 -17.30
N HIS A 204 -19.86 20.87 -18.39
CA HIS A 204 -21.00 21.78 -18.36
C HIS A 204 -22.15 21.20 -17.55
N ALA A 205 -22.50 19.92 -17.71
CA ALA A 205 -23.53 19.29 -16.89
C ALA A 205 -23.19 19.29 -15.39
N LYS A 206 -21.91 19.18 -15.02
CA LYS A 206 -21.44 19.32 -13.63
C LYS A 206 -21.60 20.76 -13.12
N THR A 207 -21.21 21.74 -13.93
CA THR A 207 -21.39 23.17 -13.64
C THR A 207 -22.86 23.52 -13.48
N GLU A 208 -23.73 23.06 -14.38
CA GLU A 208 -25.18 23.26 -14.30
C GLU A 208 -25.79 22.63 -13.06
N LYS A 209 -25.38 21.40 -12.70
CA LYS A 209 -25.82 20.75 -11.45
C LYS A 209 -25.41 21.56 -10.22
N ARG A 210 -24.18 22.10 -10.20
CA ARG A 210 -23.71 22.95 -9.10
C ARG A 210 -24.51 24.25 -9.04
N HIS A 211 -24.69 24.93 -10.17
CA HIS A 211 -25.52 26.13 -10.22
C HIS A 211 -27.00 25.86 -9.93
N ALA A 212 -27.53 24.69 -10.28
CA ALA A 212 -28.89 24.29 -9.93
C ALA A 212 -29.01 24.01 -8.44
N ALA A 213 -28.01 23.36 -7.82
CA ALA A 213 -27.94 23.18 -6.38
C ALA A 213 -27.82 24.53 -5.64
N GLU A 214 -26.98 25.44 -6.13
CA GLU A 214 -26.87 26.82 -5.62
C GLU A 214 -28.17 27.61 -5.83
N LYS A 215 -28.80 27.52 -7.01
CA LYS A 215 -30.09 28.15 -7.31
C LYS A 215 -31.21 27.54 -6.48
N ALA A 216 -31.21 26.25 -6.19
CA ALA A 216 -32.17 25.59 -5.31
C ALA A 216 -31.98 26.04 -3.86
N ARG A 217 -30.74 26.15 -3.38
CA ARG A 217 -30.40 26.79 -2.09
C ARG A 217 -30.89 28.25 -2.07
N ARG A 218 -30.64 29.03 -3.13
CA ARG A 218 -31.14 30.41 -3.28
C ARG A 218 -32.66 30.51 -3.40
N ARG A 219 -33.35 29.54 -4.01
CA ARG A 219 -34.82 29.50 -4.12
C ARG A 219 -35.46 29.15 -2.79
N LYS A 220 -34.89 28.22 -2.01
CA LYS A 220 -35.27 27.99 -0.61
C LYS A 220 -35.16 29.29 0.19
N ARG A 221 -34.03 30.00 0.07
CA ARG A 221 -33.84 31.35 0.65
C ARG A 221 -34.86 32.39 0.14
N ARG A 222 -35.15 32.45 -1.17
CA ARG A 222 -36.14 33.38 -1.74
C ARG A 222 -37.59 33.08 -1.31
N SER A 223 -37.97 31.83 -1.09
CA SER A 223 -39.31 31.50 -0.60
C SER A 223 -39.54 32.02 0.82
N ILE A 224 -38.49 32.02 1.64
CA ILE A 224 -38.47 32.63 2.97
C ILE A 224 -38.57 34.16 2.85
N ILE A 225 -37.83 34.77 1.92
CA ILE A 225 -37.88 36.22 1.66
C ILE A 225 -39.26 36.68 1.16
N VAL A 226 -39.96 35.92 0.30
CA VAL A 226 -41.31 36.28 -0.18
C VAL A 226 -42.36 36.22 0.95
N ILE A 227 -42.22 35.29 1.88
CA ILE A 227 -43.04 35.23 3.11
C ILE A 227 -42.79 36.49 3.97
N LEU A 228 -41.53 36.93 4.10
CA LEU A 228 -41.19 38.18 4.77
C LEU A 228 -41.70 39.43 4.02
N ILE A 229 -41.69 39.46 2.68
CA ILE A 229 -42.25 40.56 1.88
C ILE A 229 -43.77 40.66 2.04
N ALA A 230 -44.49 39.54 2.16
CA ALA A 230 -45.94 39.55 2.45
C ALA A 230 -46.24 40.19 3.82
N ILE A 231 -45.35 40.00 4.81
CA ILE A 231 -45.41 40.66 6.11
C ILE A 231 -45.10 42.16 5.97
N ILE A 232 -44.15 42.54 5.10
CA ILE A 232 -43.79 43.94 4.81
C ILE A 232 -44.90 44.70 4.06
N VAL A 233 -45.66 44.06 3.16
CA VAL A 233 -46.81 44.70 2.46
C VAL A 233 -47.93 45.06 3.45
N ALA A 234 -48.09 44.31 4.55
CA ALA A 234 -48.98 44.67 5.65
C ALA A 234 -48.49 45.89 6.46
N VAL A 235 -47.19 46.20 6.41
CA VAL A 235 -46.55 47.32 7.13
C VAL A 235 -46.42 48.57 6.25
N LEU A 236 -46.31 48.42 4.92
CA LEU A 236 -46.15 49.52 3.96
C LEU A 236 -47.39 50.38 3.70
N SER A 237 -48.55 50.04 4.27
CA SER A 237 -49.70 50.96 4.37
C SER A 237 -49.45 52.19 5.25
N MET A 238 -48.31 52.27 5.96
CA MET A 238 -48.04 53.31 6.97
C MET A 238 -46.99 54.38 6.61
N GLY A 239 -46.31 54.35 5.46
CA GLY A 239 -45.12 55.19 5.28
C GLY A 239 -44.92 55.81 3.89
N LEU A 240 -45.70 56.84 3.57
CA LEU A 240 -45.36 57.81 2.51
C LEU A 240 -44.49 58.94 3.10
N LEU A 241 -43.60 59.53 2.28
CA LEU A 241 -42.67 60.68 2.52
C LEU A 241 -41.22 60.25 2.88
N ASN A 242 -40.44 59.54 2.06
CA ASN A 242 -39.79 59.90 0.77
C ASN A 242 -39.27 61.36 0.64
N GLU A 243 -38.01 61.49 0.19
CA GLU A 243 -37.27 62.70 -0.17
C GLU A 243 -36.88 63.59 1.04
N PHE A 244 -35.63 63.61 1.53
CA PHE A 244 -34.65 64.62 1.11
C PHE A 244 -33.18 64.35 1.59
N ALA A 245 -32.81 63.16 2.12
CA ALA A 245 -31.51 62.93 2.79
C ALA A 245 -30.77 61.61 2.42
N ILE A 246 -31.01 61.05 1.23
CA ILE A 246 -30.98 59.60 1.00
C ILE A 246 -29.59 59.00 0.66
N GLN A 247 -28.62 59.73 0.07
CA GLN A 247 -27.43 59.07 -0.49
C GLN A 247 -26.32 58.61 0.49
N PRO A 248 -25.85 59.39 1.49
CA PRO A 248 -24.85 58.89 2.43
C PRO A 248 -25.45 57.89 3.43
N GLU A 249 -26.73 58.05 3.79
CA GLU A 249 -27.46 57.13 4.68
C GLU A 249 -27.77 55.80 3.99
N LEU A 250 -27.97 55.77 2.67
CA LEU A 250 -28.13 54.53 1.89
C LEU A 250 -26.88 53.65 1.95
N GLN A 251 -25.68 54.22 1.87
CA GLN A 251 -24.45 53.44 1.96
C GLN A 251 -24.25 52.87 3.36
N ARG A 252 -24.58 53.65 4.40
CA ARG A 252 -24.54 53.18 5.79
C ARG A 252 -25.61 52.11 6.05
N ARG A 253 -26.84 52.29 5.57
CA ARG A 253 -27.93 51.29 5.70
C ARG A 253 -27.68 50.04 4.86
N ALA A 254 -27.08 50.17 3.68
CA ALA A 254 -26.66 49.02 2.88
C ALA A 254 -25.53 48.24 3.57
N ALA A 255 -24.59 48.93 4.23
CA ALA A 255 -23.59 48.29 5.07
C ALA A 255 -24.22 47.63 6.33
N GLU A 256 -25.18 48.29 6.98
CA GLU A 256 -25.93 47.72 8.11
C GLU A 256 -26.75 46.49 7.69
N GLN A 257 -27.37 46.50 6.51
CA GLN A 257 -28.09 45.34 5.95
C GLN A 257 -27.15 44.22 5.53
N ALA A 258 -26.04 44.53 4.88
CA ALA A 258 -25.04 43.52 4.54
C ALA A 258 -24.43 42.89 5.80
N ALA A 259 -24.24 43.66 6.88
CA ALA A 259 -23.82 43.16 8.18
C ALA A 259 -24.91 42.28 8.83
N LEU A 260 -26.19 42.65 8.71
CA LEU A 260 -27.30 41.83 9.21
C LEU A 260 -27.44 40.51 8.45
N GLU A 261 -27.33 40.54 7.12
CA GLU A 261 -27.35 39.33 6.28
C GLU A 261 -26.13 38.43 6.50
N ALA A 262 -24.96 39.02 6.76
CA ALA A 262 -23.78 38.27 7.15
C ALA A 262 -23.96 37.62 8.53
N ALA A 263 -24.49 38.36 9.51
CA ALA A 263 -24.80 37.84 10.85
C ALA A 263 -25.86 36.74 10.81
N GLU A 264 -26.86 36.84 9.94
CA GLU A 264 -27.88 35.78 9.76
C GLU A 264 -27.28 34.53 9.08
N GLN A 265 -26.36 34.70 8.13
CA GLN A 265 -25.65 33.57 7.50
C GLN A 265 -24.70 32.88 8.48
N GLU A 266 -24.01 33.65 9.31
CA GLU A 266 -23.17 33.15 10.39
C GLU A 266 -24.02 32.39 11.42
N ALA A 267 -25.13 32.97 11.88
CA ALA A 267 -26.07 32.30 12.78
C ALA A 267 -26.68 31.03 12.17
N GLN A 268 -26.92 31.01 10.86
CA GLN A 268 -27.39 29.80 10.17
C GLN A 268 -26.30 28.72 10.13
N ALA A 269 -25.06 29.09 9.83
CA ALA A 269 -23.95 28.14 9.82
C ALA A 269 -23.69 27.57 11.22
N GLU A 270 -23.71 28.41 12.25
CA GLU A 270 -23.65 27.99 13.65
C GLU A 270 -24.79 27.03 14.02
N ALA A 271 -26.01 27.29 13.56
CA ALA A 271 -27.16 26.41 13.81
C ALA A 271 -27.04 25.05 13.10
N GLU A 272 -26.50 25.02 11.87
CA GLU A 272 -26.25 23.77 11.13
C GLU A 272 -25.15 22.93 11.79
N GLU A 273 -24.07 23.58 12.24
CA GLU A 273 -23.00 22.94 13.01
C GLU A 273 -23.53 22.39 14.33
N GLN A 274 -24.31 23.18 15.08
CA GLN A 274 -24.93 22.76 16.33
C GLN A 274 -25.86 21.55 16.15
N ALA A 275 -26.65 21.52 15.07
CA ALA A 275 -27.52 20.38 14.76
C ALA A 275 -26.71 19.10 14.43
N ALA A 276 -25.56 19.23 13.76
CA ALA A 276 -24.67 18.10 13.49
C ALA A 276 -24.04 17.57 14.79
N ILE A 277 -23.62 18.45 15.70
CA ILE A 277 -23.12 18.09 17.03
C ILE A 277 -24.19 17.35 17.83
N GLU A 278 -25.44 17.84 17.85
CA GLU A 278 -26.55 17.19 18.53
C GLU A 278 -26.85 15.80 17.96
N SER A 279 -26.78 15.64 16.64
CA SER A 279 -26.92 14.34 15.99
C SER A 279 -25.82 13.36 16.40
N ALA A 280 -24.56 13.80 16.41
CA ALA A 280 -23.42 12.99 16.83
C ALA A 280 -23.54 12.57 18.31
N ASN A 281 -23.92 13.50 19.18
CA ASN A 281 -24.21 13.22 20.60
C ASN A 281 -25.37 12.23 20.78
N GLY A 282 -26.39 12.30 19.92
CA GLY A 282 -27.50 11.34 19.89
C GLY A 282 -27.02 9.92 19.56
N LEU A 283 -26.18 9.77 18.53
CA LEU A 283 -25.57 8.48 18.18
C LEU A 283 -24.73 7.94 19.34
N PHE A 284 -23.86 8.76 19.91
CA PHE A 284 -23.02 8.41 21.05
C PHE A 284 -23.85 7.93 22.25
N SER A 285 -24.88 8.69 22.62
CA SER A 285 -25.75 8.36 23.77
C SER A 285 -26.59 7.10 23.54
N SER A 286 -26.81 6.72 22.28
CA SER A 286 -27.54 5.49 21.92
C SER A 286 -26.67 4.24 21.85
N GLY A 287 -25.35 4.35 22.12
CA GLY A 287 -24.40 3.25 21.99
C GLY A 287 -23.97 2.95 20.55
N ASN A 288 -24.36 3.79 19.59
CA ASN A 288 -23.97 3.63 18.18
C ASN A 288 -22.60 4.28 17.93
N TYR A 289 -21.59 3.73 18.60
CA TYR A 289 -20.26 4.32 18.70
C TYR A 289 -19.50 4.39 17.37
N GLU A 290 -19.73 3.45 16.46
CA GLU A 290 -19.11 3.47 15.12
C GLU A 290 -19.58 4.69 14.30
N GLN A 291 -20.89 4.94 14.26
CA GLN A 291 -21.44 6.10 13.54
C GLN A 291 -21.16 7.41 14.27
N ALA A 292 -21.12 7.39 15.61
CA ALA A 292 -20.71 8.54 16.41
C ALA A 292 -19.27 8.95 16.11
N ALA A 293 -18.33 7.99 16.07
CA ALA A 293 -16.93 8.24 15.76
C ALA A 293 -16.77 8.94 14.39
N ALA A 294 -17.41 8.39 13.34
CA ALA A 294 -17.37 8.98 12.01
C ALA A 294 -17.97 10.41 11.97
N SER A 295 -19.07 10.65 12.69
CA SER A 295 -19.71 11.97 12.76
C SER A 295 -18.82 13.00 13.47
N TYR A 296 -18.14 12.61 14.55
CA TYR A 296 -17.23 13.51 15.27
C TYR A 296 -15.96 13.80 14.46
N GLU A 297 -15.44 12.86 13.67
CA GLU A 297 -14.32 13.11 12.76
C GLU A 297 -14.65 14.15 11.69
N GLU A 298 -15.84 14.07 11.07
CA GLU A 298 -16.30 15.06 10.09
C GLU A 298 -16.44 16.48 10.70
N LEU A 299 -16.78 16.55 11.99
CA LEU A 299 -16.88 17.79 12.75
C LEU A 299 -15.54 18.28 13.32
N GLY A 300 -14.44 17.53 13.14
CA GLY A 300 -13.14 17.86 13.73
C GLY A 300 -13.07 17.71 15.26
N MET A 301 -14.02 16.99 15.85
CA MET A 301 -14.14 16.75 17.30
C MET A 301 -13.34 15.51 17.71
N THR A 302 -12.01 15.62 17.64
CA THR A 302 -11.08 14.48 17.80
C THR A 302 -11.26 13.73 19.13
N ASP A 303 -11.42 14.43 20.25
CA ASP A 303 -11.53 13.77 21.56
C ASP A 303 -12.77 12.89 21.67
N GLN A 304 -13.91 13.36 21.13
CA GLN A 304 -15.17 12.63 21.08
C GLN A 304 -15.13 11.46 20.09
N ALA A 305 -14.44 11.63 18.97
CA ALA A 305 -14.21 10.53 18.02
C ALA A 305 -13.41 9.40 18.68
N LEU A 306 -12.31 9.72 19.36
CA LEU A 306 -11.48 8.73 20.06
C LEU A 306 -12.23 8.06 21.22
N GLU A 307 -13.03 8.83 21.99
CA GLU A 307 -13.88 8.24 23.03
C GLU A 307 -14.89 7.25 22.44
N SER A 308 -15.50 7.60 21.31
CA SER A 308 -16.45 6.72 20.61
C SER A 308 -15.77 5.43 20.12
N MET A 309 -14.62 5.55 19.47
CA MET A 309 -13.82 4.39 19.04
C MET A 309 -13.47 3.49 20.24
N TYR A 310 -13.07 4.08 21.36
CA TYR A 310 -12.70 3.35 22.57
C TYR A 310 -13.88 2.57 23.15
N LEU A 311 -15.05 3.20 23.28
CA LEU A 311 -16.26 2.52 23.78
C LEU A 311 -16.73 1.43 22.82
N TYR A 312 -16.65 1.66 21.51
CA TYR A 312 -16.94 0.62 20.51
C TYR A 312 -16.06 -0.62 20.73
N VAL A 313 -14.74 -0.42 20.88
CA VAL A 313 -13.78 -1.52 21.11
C VAL A 313 -14.12 -2.25 22.40
N GLN A 314 -14.45 -1.55 23.48
CA GLN A 314 -14.80 -2.19 24.76
C GLN A 314 -16.05 -3.07 24.67
N GLU A 315 -17.06 -2.65 23.90
CA GLU A 315 -18.31 -3.42 23.74
C GLU A 315 -18.20 -4.55 22.72
N ASN A 316 -17.22 -4.48 21.82
CA ASN A 316 -17.07 -5.41 20.69
C ASN A 316 -15.68 -6.07 20.69
N LEU A 317 -15.16 -6.44 21.86
CA LEU A 317 -13.85 -7.10 22.03
C LEU A 317 -13.82 -8.48 21.34
N ASP A 318 -13.61 -8.44 20.02
CA ASP A 318 -13.50 -9.59 19.14
C ASP A 318 -12.31 -9.37 18.20
N ARG A 319 -11.38 -10.32 18.23
CA ARG A 319 -10.15 -10.29 17.44
C ARG A 319 -10.41 -10.42 15.93
N GLU A 320 -11.55 -11.00 15.54
CA GLU A 320 -11.96 -11.19 14.14
C GLU A 320 -12.76 -10.00 13.60
N ASN A 321 -13.19 -9.06 14.46
CA ASN A 321 -13.96 -7.90 14.05
C ASN A 321 -13.05 -6.82 13.44
N GLU A 322 -13.22 -6.54 12.15
CA GLU A 322 -12.40 -5.59 11.41
C GLU A 322 -12.47 -4.16 11.95
N THR A 323 -13.67 -3.70 12.37
CA THR A 323 -13.87 -2.36 12.95
C THR A 323 -13.16 -2.24 14.29
N THR A 324 -13.23 -3.28 15.12
CA THR A 324 -12.50 -3.34 16.41
C THR A 324 -11.00 -3.25 16.19
N ARG A 325 -10.47 -3.99 15.22
CA ARG A 325 -9.05 -3.90 14.84
C ARG A 325 -8.68 -2.48 14.39
N PHE A 326 -9.45 -1.91 13.47
CA PHE A 326 -9.15 -0.58 12.91
C PHE A 326 -9.16 0.51 13.99
N PHE A 327 -10.21 0.54 14.82
CA PHE A 327 -10.30 1.50 15.94
C PHE A 327 -9.20 1.28 16.96
N LEU A 328 -8.91 0.03 17.34
CA LEU A 328 -7.86 -0.26 18.30
C LEU A 328 -6.47 0.16 17.80
N GLU A 329 -6.17 -0.04 16.51
CA GLU A 329 -4.90 0.41 15.91
C GLU A 329 -4.71 1.93 15.99
N GLU A 330 -5.74 2.72 15.65
CA GLU A 330 -5.66 4.18 15.77
C GLU A 330 -5.56 4.64 17.25
N LEU A 331 -6.29 3.99 18.16
CA LEU A 331 -6.22 4.29 19.60
C LEU A 331 -4.84 3.95 20.20
N VAL A 332 -4.19 2.86 19.78
CA VAL A 332 -2.85 2.48 20.23
C VAL A 332 -1.81 3.47 19.70
N LYS A 333 -1.91 3.83 18.41
CA LYS A 333 -1.02 4.79 17.76
C LYS A 333 -1.04 6.18 18.43
N LEU A 334 -2.20 6.58 18.95
CA LEU A 334 -2.36 7.83 19.70
C LEU A 334 -2.15 7.68 21.21
N ASN A 335 -1.80 6.48 21.69
CA ASN A 335 -1.64 6.16 23.11
C ASN A 335 -2.86 6.60 23.94
N TYR A 336 -4.05 6.33 23.42
CA TYR A 336 -5.31 6.76 24.02
C TYR A 336 -5.76 5.77 25.12
N LYS A 337 -5.79 6.24 26.37
CA LYS A 337 -6.16 5.45 27.56
C LYS A 337 -5.34 4.15 27.67
N ASP A 338 -5.99 3.02 27.93
CA ASP A 338 -5.41 1.69 28.09
C ASP A 338 -5.45 0.86 26.79
N SER A 339 -5.56 1.50 25.62
CA SER A 339 -5.62 0.83 24.32
C SER A 339 -4.50 -0.18 24.10
N SER A 340 -3.27 0.13 24.48
CA SER A 340 -2.12 -0.81 24.40
C SER A 340 -2.31 -2.05 25.29
N SER A 341 -2.97 -1.89 26.44
CA SER A 341 -3.31 -3.02 27.32
C SER A 341 -4.44 -3.86 26.73
N ILE A 342 -5.43 -3.20 26.10
CA ILE A 342 -6.52 -3.88 25.40
C ILE A 342 -5.97 -4.68 24.21
N GLU A 343 -5.09 -4.09 23.39
CA GLU A 343 -4.46 -4.77 22.25
C GLU A 343 -3.65 -5.98 22.70
N SER A 344 -2.81 -5.83 23.72
CA SER A 344 -2.00 -6.95 24.23
C SER A 344 -2.84 -8.09 24.83
N THR A 345 -4.00 -7.76 25.41
CA THR A 345 -4.95 -8.76 25.93
C THR A 345 -5.71 -9.45 24.80
N LEU A 346 -6.24 -8.68 23.84
CA LEU A 346 -7.06 -9.18 22.74
C LEU A 346 -6.24 -10.07 21.78
N TYR A 347 -4.99 -9.70 21.54
CA TYR A 347 -4.06 -10.42 20.68
C TYR A 347 -2.98 -11.15 21.48
N ALA A 348 -3.27 -11.54 22.72
CA ALA A 348 -2.40 -12.42 23.48
C ALA A 348 -2.16 -13.72 22.68
N VAL A 349 -0.89 -14.10 22.57
CA VAL A 349 -0.48 -15.33 21.90
C VAL A 349 -0.05 -16.36 22.95
N SER A 350 -0.51 -17.59 22.77
CA SER A 350 0.08 -18.76 23.41
C SER A 350 0.43 -19.80 22.34
N PHE A 351 1.14 -20.86 22.72
CA PHE A 351 1.60 -21.86 21.77
C PHE A 351 1.23 -23.25 22.25
N ASP A 352 0.71 -24.07 21.34
CA ASP A 352 0.64 -25.51 21.55
C ASP A 352 1.93 -26.13 21.04
N PHE A 353 2.43 -27.12 21.78
CA PHE A 353 3.63 -27.88 21.43
C PHE A 353 3.36 -29.37 21.39
N SER A 354 3.97 -30.06 20.43
CA SER A 354 3.98 -31.51 20.38
C SER A 354 5.32 -32.03 19.88
N LEU A 355 5.94 -32.93 20.66
CA LEU A 355 7.15 -33.65 20.27
C LEU A 355 6.77 -35.07 19.87
N CYS A 356 6.99 -35.41 18.61
CA CYS A 356 6.52 -36.65 18.02
C CYS A 356 7.57 -37.34 17.15
N ASP A 357 7.25 -38.56 16.72
CA ASP A 357 7.99 -39.24 15.67
C ASP A 357 7.77 -38.54 14.32
N MET A 358 8.86 -38.19 13.64
CA MET A 358 8.83 -37.46 12.39
C MET A 358 8.15 -38.24 11.27
N LEU A 359 8.37 -39.55 11.21
CA LEU A 359 7.75 -40.37 10.18
C LEU A 359 6.25 -40.48 10.43
N ASP A 360 5.81 -40.60 11.70
CA ASP A 360 4.39 -40.63 12.05
C ASP A 360 3.70 -39.33 11.61
N TYR A 361 4.37 -38.18 11.79
CA TYR A 361 3.88 -36.87 11.34
C TYR A 361 3.71 -36.81 9.82
N PHE A 362 4.69 -37.31 9.06
CA PHE A 362 4.58 -37.35 7.59
C PHE A 362 3.55 -38.36 7.10
N ASP A 363 3.45 -39.53 7.72
CA ASP A 363 2.45 -40.56 7.41
C ASP A 363 1.03 -40.06 7.70
N ALA A 364 0.85 -39.20 8.71
CA ALA A 364 -0.39 -38.51 9.03
C ALA A 364 -0.71 -37.31 8.11
N GLY A 365 0.08 -37.10 7.04
CA GLY A 365 -0.15 -36.01 6.08
C GLY A 365 0.13 -34.62 6.64
N GLN A 366 1.12 -34.49 7.53
CA GLN A 366 1.52 -33.22 8.15
C GLN A 366 0.42 -32.56 9.00
N THR A 367 -0.40 -33.37 9.66
CA THR A 367 -1.45 -32.90 10.56
C THR A 367 -0.98 -32.86 12.02
N TRP A 368 -1.72 -32.16 12.88
CA TRP A 368 -1.37 -32.05 14.29
C TRP A 368 -1.40 -33.43 14.95
N MET A 369 -0.29 -33.82 15.58
CA MET A 369 -0.20 -35.06 16.33
C MET A 369 0.01 -34.81 17.82
N PRO A 370 -0.53 -35.65 18.71
CA PRO A 370 -0.18 -35.60 20.12
C PRO A 370 1.28 -36.05 20.34
N ASN A 371 1.81 -35.73 21.52
CA ASN A 371 3.16 -36.11 21.89
C ASN A 371 3.34 -37.63 21.78
N SER A 372 4.42 -38.07 21.16
CA SER A 372 4.80 -39.48 21.11
C SER A 372 5.63 -39.86 22.33
N GLU A 373 5.47 -41.08 22.82
CA GLU A 373 6.34 -41.62 23.89
C GLU A 373 7.76 -41.90 23.38
N SER A 374 7.90 -42.16 22.07
CA SER A 374 9.13 -42.64 21.48
C SER A 374 9.16 -42.46 19.96
N VAL A 375 10.36 -42.43 19.37
CA VAL A 375 10.62 -42.43 17.92
C VAL A 375 10.87 -43.85 17.42
N ARG A 376 10.42 -44.17 16.20
CA ARG A 376 10.68 -45.44 15.51
C ARG A 376 12.19 -45.70 15.35
N ASN A 377 12.59 -46.95 15.54
CA ASN A 377 13.97 -47.38 15.34
C ASN A 377 14.25 -47.72 13.87
N GLU A 378 14.05 -46.74 13.00
CA GLU A 378 14.28 -46.85 11.55
C GLU A 378 15.44 -45.95 11.12
N ARG A 379 16.09 -46.25 9.99
CA ARG A 379 17.23 -45.48 9.47
C ARG A 379 16.90 -44.00 9.17
N ARG A 380 15.62 -43.66 9.05
CA ARG A 380 15.10 -42.29 8.86
C ARG A 380 14.18 -41.82 9.99
N GLY A 381 14.10 -42.57 11.09
CA GLY A 381 13.31 -42.18 12.26
C GLY A 381 14.00 -41.06 13.03
N GLY A 382 13.35 -39.90 13.12
CA GLY A 382 13.81 -38.72 13.85
C GLY A 382 12.70 -38.11 14.69
N ALA A 383 13.05 -37.18 15.57
CA ALA A 383 12.05 -36.39 16.31
C ALA A 383 11.57 -35.21 15.46
N ALA A 384 10.29 -34.84 15.59
CA ALA A 384 9.74 -33.60 15.06
C ALA A 384 9.06 -32.82 16.19
N LEU A 385 9.42 -31.54 16.32
CA LEU A 385 8.69 -30.59 17.14
C LEU A 385 7.64 -29.90 16.26
N LEU A 386 6.38 -30.04 16.63
CA LEU A 386 5.25 -29.31 16.03
C LEU A 386 4.88 -28.15 16.95
N VAL A 387 4.63 -26.99 16.36
CA VAL A 387 4.21 -25.77 17.05
C VAL A 387 3.08 -25.12 16.28
N ARG A 388 2.06 -24.65 16.98
CA ARG A 388 1.05 -23.74 16.41
C ARG A 388 0.72 -22.65 17.42
N ALA A 389 0.47 -21.45 16.93
CA ALA A 389 0.01 -20.34 17.75
C ALA A 389 -1.48 -20.52 18.10
N GLN A 390 -1.85 -20.06 19.29
CA GLN A 390 -3.21 -19.89 19.77
C GLN A 390 -3.41 -18.41 20.02
N GLY A 391 -4.22 -17.77 19.18
CA GLY A 391 -4.40 -16.31 19.21
C GLY A 391 -3.26 -15.57 18.53
N GLY A 392 -3.01 -14.34 18.96
CA GLY A 392 -2.13 -13.41 18.26
C GLY A 392 -2.84 -12.53 17.24
N LYS A 393 -2.11 -11.54 16.71
CA LYS A 393 -2.64 -10.57 15.75
C LYS A 393 -2.79 -11.22 14.37
N PRO A 394 -3.94 -11.06 13.66
CA PRO A 394 -4.12 -11.62 12.32
C PRO A 394 -2.99 -11.21 11.36
N GLY A 395 -2.41 -12.19 10.66
CA GLY A 395 -1.29 -11.99 9.73
C GLY A 395 0.08 -11.81 10.40
N ALA A 396 0.17 -11.85 11.74
CA ALA A 396 1.46 -11.86 12.42
C ALA A 396 2.14 -13.23 12.34
N THR A 397 3.47 -13.20 12.43
CA THR A 397 4.32 -14.38 12.52
C THR A 397 5.22 -14.22 13.74
N TYR A 398 5.24 -15.22 14.61
CA TYR A 398 6.04 -15.24 15.82
C TYR A 398 7.31 -16.06 15.61
N ARG A 399 8.45 -15.55 16.07
CA ARG A 399 9.72 -16.28 16.00
C ARG A 399 10.01 -16.95 17.33
N LEU A 400 10.25 -18.25 17.31
CA LEU A 400 10.68 -19.03 18.47
C LEU A 400 12.12 -19.51 18.26
N SER A 401 12.90 -19.56 19.34
CA SER A 401 14.23 -20.15 19.33
C SER A 401 14.15 -21.59 19.78
N ILE A 402 14.80 -22.49 19.03
CA ILE A 402 14.75 -23.93 19.27
C ILE A 402 16.17 -24.44 19.44
N ASP A 403 16.43 -25.03 20.60
CA ASP A 403 17.65 -25.78 20.89
C ASP A 403 17.34 -27.28 20.85
N TRP A 404 17.93 -27.97 19.88
CA TRP A 404 17.95 -29.43 19.86
C TRP A 404 19.23 -29.93 20.53
N GLU A 405 19.08 -30.84 21.48
CA GLU A 405 20.18 -31.57 22.08
C GLU A 405 20.02 -33.07 21.81
N ALA A 406 21.11 -33.74 21.47
CA ALA A 406 21.11 -35.18 21.23
C ALA A 406 22.07 -35.91 22.17
N VAL A 407 21.76 -37.17 22.46
CA VAL A 407 22.62 -38.03 23.28
C VAL A 407 23.90 -38.40 22.54
N VAL A 408 25.07 -38.07 23.12
CA VAL A 408 26.37 -38.27 22.46
C VAL A 408 27.11 -39.53 22.95
N SER A 409 26.73 -40.08 24.11
CA SER A 409 27.24 -41.37 24.61
C SER A 409 26.36 -41.91 25.75
N LYS A 410 26.14 -43.23 25.80
CA LYS A 410 25.69 -43.92 27.03
C LYS A 410 26.90 -43.97 27.97
N SER A 411 26.91 -43.19 29.06
CA SER A 411 27.96 -43.38 30.06
C SER A 411 27.71 -44.75 30.72
N GLN A 412 28.70 -45.63 30.69
CA GLN A 412 28.59 -47.01 31.21
C GLN A 412 28.57 -47.08 32.75
N THR A 413 28.53 -45.95 33.46
CA THR A 413 28.84 -45.94 34.90
C THR A 413 27.71 -45.60 35.85
N THR A 414 26.53 -45.14 35.42
CA THR A 414 25.34 -45.05 36.30
C THR A 414 24.05 -45.09 35.48
N TYR A 415 23.04 -45.78 36.00
CA TYR A 415 21.69 -45.93 35.41
C TYR A 415 20.86 -44.63 35.39
N GLU A 416 21.52 -43.47 35.53
CA GLU A 416 20.93 -42.14 35.53
C GLU A 416 21.94 -41.20 34.84
N GLY A 417 21.51 -40.55 33.75
CA GLY A 417 22.25 -39.45 33.12
C GLY A 417 22.66 -39.72 31.67
N TYR A 418 21.76 -39.46 30.73
CA TYR A 418 22.16 -39.17 29.36
C TYR A 418 22.92 -37.84 29.33
N VAL A 419 24.10 -37.81 28.68
CA VAL A 419 24.79 -36.55 28.38
C VAL A 419 24.27 -36.05 27.05
N PHE A 420 23.39 -35.04 27.13
CA PHE A 420 22.94 -34.27 25.99
C PHE A 420 24.03 -33.25 25.62
N LYS A 421 24.31 -33.11 24.33
CA LYS A 421 25.03 -31.94 23.81
C LYS A 421 24.13 -31.27 22.79
N ARG A 422 24.20 -29.93 22.76
CA ARG A 422 23.57 -29.13 21.71
C ARG A 422 24.00 -29.68 20.35
N ASP A 423 23.00 -30.07 19.58
CA ASP A 423 23.11 -30.68 18.26
C ASP A 423 22.90 -29.59 17.21
N SER A 424 21.79 -28.86 17.30
CA SER A 424 21.49 -27.70 16.46
C SER A 424 20.77 -26.58 17.23
N HIS A 425 20.88 -25.38 16.69
CA HIS A 425 20.12 -24.21 17.13
C HIS A 425 19.39 -23.64 15.92
N ASP A 426 18.08 -23.49 16.02
CA ASP A 426 17.22 -23.11 14.92
C ASP A 426 16.26 -21.99 15.34
N SER A 427 15.72 -21.27 14.36
CA SER A 427 14.63 -20.31 14.55
C SER A 427 13.40 -20.76 13.78
N LEU A 428 12.29 -20.93 14.47
CA LEU A 428 11.03 -21.33 13.84
C LEU A 428 10.07 -20.14 13.76
N GLU A 429 9.56 -19.92 12.56
CA GLU A 429 8.51 -18.93 12.31
C GLU A 429 7.14 -19.61 12.41
N VAL A 430 6.32 -19.15 13.37
CA VAL A 430 4.99 -19.70 13.69
C VAL A 430 3.94 -18.65 13.34
N PRO A 431 3.15 -18.86 12.27
CA PRO A 431 2.04 -17.96 11.94
C PRO A 431 0.97 -17.91 13.03
N ALA A 432 0.37 -16.74 13.24
CA ALA A 432 -0.73 -16.52 14.18
C ALA A 432 -2.06 -17.19 13.77
N ASP A 433 -2.17 -17.65 12.51
CA ASP A 433 -3.39 -18.24 11.95
C ASP A 433 -3.67 -19.69 12.39
N GLY A 434 -2.82 -20.23 13.28
CA GLY A 434 -2.93 -21.60 13.79
C GLY A 434 -2.34 -22.67 12.87
N THR A 435 -1.68 -22.27 11.77
CA THR A 435 -0.92 -23.19 10.91
C THR A 435 0.20 -23.87 11.71
N ILE A 436 0.43 -25.14 11.41
CA ILE A 436 1.46 -25.95 12.06
C ILE A 436 2.81 -25.59 11.44
N ALA A 437 3.69 -25.05 12.27
CA ALA A 437 5.11 -24.95 11.99
C ALA A 437 5.81 -26.17 12.61
N TYR A 438 6.91 -26.62 12.01
CA TYR A 438 7.69 -27.72 12.57
C TYR A 438 9.20 -27.49 12.46
N SER A 439 9.94 -28.07 13.38
CA SER A 439 11.40 -28.14 13.35
C SER A 439 11.83 -29.57 13.69
N SER A 440 13.04 -29.92 13.26
CA SER A 440 13.64 -31.22 13.50
C SER A 440 15.14 -31.07 13.74
N PRO A 441 15.77 -32.00 14.46
CA PRO A 441 17.22 -32.00 14.61
C PRO A 441 17.90 -32.28 13.26
N ASP A 442 19.19 -31.92 13.15
CA ASP A 442 19.95 -31.99 11.89
C ASP A 442 19.97 -33.41 11.30
N GLU A 443 20.03 -33.53 9.97
CA GLU A 443 19.98 -34.84 9.29
C GLU A 443 21.07 -35.83 9.76
N GLY A 444 22.20 -35.31 10.24
CA GLY A 444 23.29 -36.12 10.81
C GLY A 444 22.96 -36.78 12.16
N SER A 445 21.90 -36.35 12.85
CA SER A 445 21.55 -36.78 14.20
C SER A 445 20.30 -37.66 14.28
N TYR A 446 19.71 -38.03 13.14
CA TYR A 446 18.65 -39.06 13.08
C TYR A 446 19.09 -40.43 13.63
N TYR A 447 20.39 -40.66 13.80
CA TYR A 447 20.93 -41.91 14.36
C TYR A 447 21.04 -41.92 15.89
N ARG A 448 20.64 -40.85 16.58
CA ARG A 448 20.79 -40.71 18.04
C ARG A 448 19.75 -41.52 18.82
N ASP A 449 20.08 -41.90 20.04
CA ASP A 449 19.21 -42.73 20.89
C ASP A 449 18.07 -41.93 21.56
N ALA A 450 18.27 -40.63 21.74
CA ALA A 450 17.28 -39.71 22.29
C ALA A 450 17.60 -38.26 21.91
N TRP A 451 16.56 -37.43 21.94
CA TRP A 451 16.62 -36.00 21.72
C TRP A 451 15.92 -35.26 22.84
N ARG A 452 16.46 -34.10 23.20
CA ARG A 452 15.78 -33.08 23.99
C ARG A 452 15.59 -31.87 23.10
N VAL A 453 14.40 -31.28 23.15
CA VAL A 453 14.14 -29.98 22.53
C VAL A 453 13.77 -29.00 23.61
N THR A 454 14.33 -27.80 23.54
CA THR A 454 13.96 -26.66 24.38
C THR A 454 13.56 -25.51 23.47
N VAL A 455 12.38 -24.96 23.71
CA VAL A 455 11.83 -23.81 22.98
C VAL A 455 11.84 -22.61 23.90
N THR A 456 12.43 -21.52 23.44
CA THR A 456 12.51 -20.27 24.18
C THR A 456 11.92 -19.13 23.37
N ASN A 457 11.30 -18.19 24.09
CA ASN A 457 10.95 -16.90 23.51
C ASN A 457 12.24 -16.07 23.37
N PRO A 458 12.63 -15.66 22.16
CA PRO A 458 13.89 -14.95 21.92
C PRO A 458 13.92 -13.54 22.53
N GLU A 459 12.76 -12.94 22.85
CA GLU A 459 12.69 -11.57 23.37
C GLU A 459 12.98 -11.49 24.87
N ASN A 460 12.53 -12.48 25.64
CA ASN A 460 12.63 -12.49 27.11
C ASN A 460 13.40 -13.70 27.67
N ALA A 461 13.87 -14.61 26.81
CA ALA A 461 14.54 -15.86 27.14
C ALA A 461 13.71 -16.84 28.02
N GLU A 462 12.39 -16.66 28.08
CA GLU A 462 11.48 -17.55 28.78
C GLU A 462 11.44 -18.93 28.08
N VAL A 463 11.53 -20.00 28.87
CA VAL A 463 11.38 -21.37 28.37
C VAL A 463 9.90 -21.67 28.23
N LEU A 464 9.43 -21.79 26.99
CA LEU A 464 8.02 -22.07 26.67
C LEU A 464 7.71 -23.57 26.66
N PHE A 465 8.71 -24.38 26.28
CA PHE A 465 8.56 -25.82 26.19
C PHE A 465 9.91 -26.52 26.36
N SER A 466 9.94 -27.64 27.07
CA SER A 466 11.10 -28.53 27.08
C SER A 466 10.64 -29.97 27.25
N ARG A 467 11.08 -30.85 26.34
CA ARG A 467 10.70 -32.26 26.38
C ARG A 467 11.77 -33.14 25.75
N GLU A 468 11.83 -34.37 26.24
CA GLU A 468 12.66 -35.43 25.71
C GLU A 468 11.83 -36.49 24.97
N ILE A 469 12.41 -37.08 23.94
CA ILE A 469 11.88 -38.25 23.25
C ILE A 469 13.00 -39.23 22.93
N GLN A 470 12.73 -40.52 23.14
CA GLN A 470 13.73 -41.58 22.99
C GLN A 470 13.37 -42.49 21.81
N LYS A 471 14.37 -43.09 21.17
CA LYS A 471 14.11 -44.17 20.21
C LYS A 471 13.54 -45.39 20.93
N ARG A 472 12.58 -46.07 20.30
CA ARG A 472 12.12 -47.38 20.75
C ARG A 472 13.30 -48.35 20.79
N SER A 473 13.43 -49.06 21.92
CA SER A 473 14.24 -50.27 21.98
C SER A 473 13.71 -51.26 20.94
N ALA A 474 14.60 -51.82 20.13
CA ALA A 474 14.26 -52.84 19.13
C ALA A 474 13.63 -54.09 19.76
#